data_AF-A0A0F3N6N1-F1
#
_entry.id   AF-A0A0F3N6N1-F1
#
_cell.length_a   1.000
_cell.length_b   1.000
_cell.length_c   1.000
_cell.angle_alpha   90.00
_cell.angle_beta   90.00
_cell.angle_gamma   90.00
#
_symmetry.space_group_name_H-M   'P 1'
#
loop_
_entity.id
_entity.type
_entity.pdbx_description
1 polymer ?
#
loop_
_entity_poly.entity_id
_entity_poly.type
_entity_poly.pdbx_seq_one_letter_code
_entity_poly.pdbx_strand_id
1 'polypeptide(L)'
;MSPHLNGKVERSQKTDLDEFYSSIDIRGIELPKQLHNWEHYYNHNRGHTSLAGKTPWEKYQDLESSVPSIQEIEKNYDPLKEPLIIQNYKYNKELRSIIKHKNASSV
;
A
#
# COMPACT_ATOMS: atom_id res chain seq x y z
N MET A 1 -1.47 -8.72 -9.06
CA MET A 1 -0.87 -7.63 -8.26
C MET A 1 -0.47 -6.50 -9.18
N SER A 2 -0.85 -5.25 -8.88
CA SER A 2 -0.46 -4.10 -9.70
C SER A 2 1.01 -3.77 -9.41
N PRO A 3 1.93 -3.80 -10.40
CA PRO A 3 3.34 -3.49 -10.19
C PRO A 3 3.58 -2.10 -9.55
N HIS A 4 2.65 -1.17 -9.76
CA HIS A 4 2.73 0.17 -9.21
C HIS A 4 2.56 0.24 -7.68
N LEU A 5 1.74 -0.65 -7.09
CA LEU A 5 1.52 -0.70 -5.64
C LEU A 5 2.75 -1.24 -4.90
N ASN A 6 3.44 -2.22 -5.51
CA ASN A 6 4.68 -2.77 -4.96
C ASN A 6 5.77 -1.72 -4.82
N GLY A 7 5.92 -0.81 -5.79
CA GLY A 7 7.01 0.17 -5.74
C GLY A 7 6.97 1.12 -4.54
N LYS A 8 5.80 1.37 -3.94
CA LYS A 8 5.70 2.18 -2.70
C LYS A 8 6.19 1.38 -1.49
N VAL A 9 5.71 0.15 -1.36
CA VAL A 9 6.09 -0.77 -0.29
C VAL A 9 7.59 -1.05 -0.34
N GLU A 10 8.11 -1.35 -1.53
CA GLU A 10 9.54 -1.59 -1.77
C GLU A 10 10.42 -0.41 -1.35
N ARG A 11 10.01 0.83 -1.66
CA ARG A 11 10.77 2.03 -1.24
C ARG A 11 10.76 2.24 0.28
N SER A 12 9.62 2.01 0.94
CA SER A 12 9.54 2.10 2.40
C SER A 12 10.44 1.06 3.05
N GLN A 13 10.27 -0.22 2.67
CA GLN A 13 11.06 -1.32 3.19
C GLN A 13 12.56 -1.15 2.93
N LYS A 14 12.93 -0.64 1.75
CA LYS A 14 14.32 -0.32 1.44
C LYS A 14 14.87 0.77 2.34
N THR A 15 14.08 1.81 2.64
CA THR A 15 14.50 2.89 3.55
C THR A 15 14.69 2.36 4.97
N ASP A 16 13.76 1.53 5.46
CA ASP A 16 13.87 0.90 6.77
C ASP A 16 15.13 0.00 6.85
N LEU A 17 15.42 -0.75 5.78
CA LEU A 17 16.62 -1.59 5.70
C LEU A 17 17.90 -0.76 5.68
N ASP A 18 17.96 0.25 4.81
CA ASP A 18 19.18 1.02 4.54
C ASP A 18 19.51 1.98 5.69
N GLU A 19 18.52 2.54 6.38
CA GLU A 19 18.72 3.58 7.40
C GLU A 19 18.52 3.10 8.84
N PHE A 20 17.52 2.27 9.11
CA PHE A 20 17.25 1.81 10.47
C PHE A 20 17.99 0.52 10.78
N TYR A 21 17.67 -0.58 10.08
CA TYR A 21 18.22 -1.89 10.39
C TYR A 21 19.73 -2.00 10.15
N SER A 22 20.31 -1.15 9.30
CA SER A 22 21.76 -1.08 9.10
C SER A 22 22.52 -0.52 10.30
N SER A 23 21.85 0.22 11.20
CA SER A 23 22.48 0.99 12.29
C SER A 23 22.22 0.42 13.71
N ILE A 24 21.40 -0.63 13.82
CA ILE A 24 20.95 -1.18 15.11
C ILE A 24 21.28 -2.67 15.27
N ASP A 25 21.36 -3.15 16.52
CA ASP A 25 21.38 -4.58 16.80
C ASP A 25 19.96 -5.14 16.84
N ILE A 26 19.62 -5.94 15.83
CA ILE A 26 18.31 -6.61 15.69
C ILE A 26 18.02 -7.65 16.78
N ARG A 27 19.01 -8.04 17.59
CA ARG A 27 18.82 -8.92 18.75
C ARG A 27 18.93 -8.17 20.08
N GLY A 28 19.11 -6.85 20.02
CA GLY A 28 19.21 -6.00 21.20
C GLY A 28 17.88 -5.89 21.94
N ILE A 29 17.94 -5.85 23.28
CA ILE A 29 16.75 -5.70 24.13
C ILE A 29 16.03 -4.36 23.91
N GLU A 30 16.75 -3.34 23.45
CA GLU A 30 16.23 -2.00 23.15
C GLU A 30 15.55 -1.90 21.78
N LEU A 31 15.53 -2.98 20.98
CA LEU A 31 14.95 -2.97 19.63
C LEU A 31 13.51 -2.42 19.59
N PRO A 32 12.58 -2.83 20.48
CA PRO A 32 11.20 -2.35 20.41
C PRO A 32 11.10 -0.83 20.60
N LYS A 33 11.92 -0.27 21.50
CA LYS A 33 11.95 1.17 21.75
C LYS A 33 12.53 1.94 20.56
N GLN A 34 13.61 1.42 19.98
CA GLN A 34 14.24 2.02 18.79
C GLN A 34 13.31 1.97 17.58
N LEU A 35 12.59 0.85 17.40
CA LEU A 35 11.60 0.70 16.33
C LEU A 35 10.45 1.69 16.50
N HIS A 36 9.91 1.84 17.70
CA HIS A 36 8.86 2.82 17.98
C HIS A 36 9.31 4.26 17.66
N ASN A 37 10.53 4.63 18.06
CA ASN A 37 11.10 5.95 17.76
C ASN A 37 11.28 6.15 16.26
N TRP A 38 11.74 5.11 15.54
CA TRP A 38 11.88 5.14 14.08
C TRP A 38 10.53 5.32 13.38
N GLU A 39 9.53 4.55 13.76
CA GLU A 39 8.17 4.65 13.21
C GLU A 39 7.57 6.04 13.44
N HIS A 40 7.73 6.60 14.65
CA HIS A 40 7.28 7.94 14.94
C HIS A 40 7.99 8.97 14.05
N TYR A 41 9.33 8.93 14.01
CA TYR A 41 10.13 9.83 13.18
C TYR A 41 9.73 9.75 11.70
N TYR A 42 9.68 8.55 11.13
CA TYR A 42 9.37 8.33 9.72
C TYR A 42 7.97 8.82 9.34
N ASN A 43 6.99 8.60 10.22
CA ASN A 43 5.58 8.94 9.96
C ASN A 43 5.20 10.38 10.30
N HIS A 44 5.89 11.04 11.25
CA HIS A 44 5.47 12.33 11.80
C HIS A 44 6.52 13.44 11.71
N ASN A 45 7.79 13.12 11.46
CA ASN A 45 8.86 14.12 11.46
C ASN A 45 9.63 14.16 10.13
N ARG A 46 9.64 13.06 9.38
CA ARG A 46 10.34 12.97 8.09
C ARG A 46 9.44 13.44 6.96
N GLY A 47 9.83 14.52 6.29
CA GLY A 47 9.23 14.92 5.02
C GLY A 47 9.63 14.00 3.87
N HIS A 48 8.68 13.68 2.98
CA HIS A 48 8.92 12.78 1.84
C HIS A 48 8.73 13.52 0.52
N THR A 49 9.72 13.46 -0.38
CA THR A 49 9.63 14.11 -1.71
C THR A 49 8.46 13.58 -2.54
N SER A 50 8.17 12.28 -2.46
CA SER A 50 7.01 11.67 -3.11
C SER A 50 5.65 12.15 -2.55
N LEU A 51 5.65 12.78 -1.38
CA LEU A 51 4.50 13.42 -0.74
C LEU A 51 4.62 14.95 -0.76
N ALA A 52 5.37 15.52 -1.70
CA ALA A 52 5.60 16.96 -1.83
C ALA A 52 6.18 17.61 -0.55
N GLY A 53 7.03 16.88 0.16
CA GLY A 53 7.69 17.33 1.39
C GLY A 53 6.88 17.08 2.66
N LYS A 54 5.62 16.65 2.56
CA LYS A 54 4.80 16.27 3.72
C LYS A 54 5.26 14.96 4.35
N THR A 55 4.94 14.79 5.61
CA THR A 55 5.03 13.52 6.33
C THR A 55 3.87 12.59 5.92
N PRO A 56 4.00 11.26 6.13
CA PRO A 56 2.89 10.33 5.90
C PRO A 56 1.65 10.70 6.72
N TRP A 57 1.82 11.15 7.96
CA TRP A 57 0.73 11.60 8.83
C TRP A 57 -0.01 12.82 8.26
N GLU A 58 0.71 13.87 7.87
CA GLU A 58 0.09 15.05 7.24
C GLU A 58 -0.66 14.67 5.95
N LYS A 59 -0.10 13.74 5.17
CA LYS A 59 -0.77 13.26 3.96
C LYS A 59 -2.05 12.47 4.27
N TYR A 60 -2.06 11.70 5.35
CA TYR A 60 -3.25 11.02 5.82
C TYR A 60 -4.33 12.03 6.22
N GLN A 61 -3.98 13.08 6.96
CA GLN A 61 -4.93 14.12 7.36
C GLN A 61 -5.59 14.81 6.16
N ASP A 62 -4.84 15.09 5.08
CA ASP A 62 -5.43 15.62 3.83
C ASP A 62 -6.53 14.72 3.25
N LEU A 63 -6.42 13.40 3.47
CA LEU A 63 -7.28 12.38 2.87
C LEU A 63 -8.33 11.85 3.84
N GLU A 64 -8.24 12.16 5.13
CA GLU A 64 -9.05 11.59 6.20
C GLU A 64 -10.54 11.69 5.89
N SER A 65 -11.00 12.85 5.41
CA SER A 65 -12.41 13.08 5.03
C SER A 65 -12.88 12.25 3.83
N SER A 66 -11.96 11.70 3.04
CA SER A 66 -12.25 10.89 1.86
C SER A 66 -12.09 9.38 2.12
N VAL A 67 -11.52 8.99 3.26
CA VAL A 67 -11.36 7.58 3.62
C VAL A 67 -12.72 7.07 4.12
N PRO A 68 -13.33 6.08 3.45
CA PRO A 68 -14.62 5.56 3.89
C PRO A 68 -14.48 4.78 5.19
N SER A 69 -15.50 4.88 6.04
CA SER A 69 -15.62 4.05 7.23
C SER A 69 -15.84 2.58 6.87
N ILE A 70 -15.56 1.67 7.83
CA ILE A 70 -15.78 0.24 7.62
C ILE A 70 -17.25 -0.05 7.27
N GLN A 71 -18.20 0.64 7.92
CA GLN A 71 -19.63 0.47 7.65
C GLN A 71 -20.00 0.89 6.23
N GLU A 72 -19.41 1.98 5.73
CA GLU A 72 -19.61 2.42 4.35
C GLU A 72 -18.98 1.45 3.35
N ILE A 73 -17.81 0.88 3.67
CA ILE A 73 -17.18 -0.16 2.86
C ILE A 73 -18.10 -1.38 2.81
N GLU A 74 -18.52 -1.93 3.94
CA GLU A 74 -19.37 -3.11 4.02
C GLU A 74 -20.69 -2.93 3.26
N LYS A 75 -21.31 -1.75 3.39
CA LYS A 75 -22.55 -1.41 2.67
C LYS A 75 -22.36 -1.35 1.16
N ASN A 76 -21.21 -0.85 0.70
CA ASN A 76 -20.93 -0.64 -0.72
C ASN A 76 -20.16 -1.81 -1.37
N TYR A 77 -19.69 -2.76 -0.56
CA TYR A 77 -18.93 -3.92 -1.02
C TYR A 77 -19.86 -4.93 -1.69
N ASP A 78 -19.53 -5.28 -2.93
CA ASP A 78 -20.25 -6.28 -3.70
C ASP A 78 -19.28 -7.40 -4.10
N PRO A 79 -19.33 -8.57 -3.45
CA PRO A 79 -18.46 -9.70 -3.75
C PRO A 79 -18.54 -10.15 -5.22
N LEU A 80 -19.69 -9.95 -5.89
CA LEU A 80 -19.87 -10.33 -7.30
C LEU A 80 -19.14 -9.38 -8.25
N LYS A 81 -18.78 -8.18 -7.79
CA LYS A 81 -17.96 -7.21 -8.54
C LYS A 81 -16.47 -7.34 -8.27
N GLU A 82 -16.06 -8.23 -7.36
CA GLU A 82 -14.66 -8.45 -7.08
C GLU A 82 -13.99 -9.16 -8.27
N PRO A 83 -12.96 -8.56 -8.90
CA PRO A 83 -12.32 -9.19 -10.05
C PRO A 83 -11.50 -10.39 -9.60
N LEU A 84 -11.77 -11.56 -10.20
CA LEU A 84 -10.92 -12.73 -10.04
C LEU A 84 -9.54 -12.47 -10.67
N ILE A 85 -8.50 -12.38 -9.85
CA ILE A 85 -7.12 -12.14 -10.28
C ILE A 85 -6.35 -13.45 -10.20
N ILE A 86 -6.00 -14.02 -11.37
CA ILE A 86 -5.04 -15.12 -11.42
C ILE A 86 -3.63 -14.58 -11.20
N GLN A 87 -2.86 -15.25 -10.34
CA GLN A 87 -1.48 -14.87 -10.03
C GLN A 87 -0.58 -14.92 -11.26
N ASN A 88 -0.75 -15.94 -12.10
CA ASN A 88 -0.07 -16.04 -13.38
C ASN A 88 -0.50 -14.89 -14.31
N TYR A 89 0.45 -14.03 -14.63
CA TYR A 89 0.23 -12.84 -15.44
C TYR A 89 -0.36 -13.15 -16.82
N LYS A 90 0.15 -14.19 -17.50
CA LYS A 90 -0.30 -14.56 -18.84
C LYS A 90 -1.77 -14.99 -18.82
N TYR A 91 -2.14 -15.89 -17.90
CA TYR A 91 -3.52 -16.36 -17.78
C TYR A 91 -4.48 -15.26 -17.34
N ASN A 92 -4.06 -14.39 -16.42
CA ASN A 92 -4.87 -13.23 -16.04
C ASN A 92 -5.09 -12.26 -17.20
N LYS A 93 -4.06 -12.03 -18.03
CA LYS A 93 -4.17 -11.20 -19.25
C LYS A 93 -5.15 -11.80 -20.25
N GLU A 94 -5.09 -13.12 -20.47
CA GLU A 94 -6.02 -13.85 -21.34
C GLU A 94 -7.46 -13.78 -20.80
N LEU A 95 -7.67 -14.07 -19.51
CA LEU A 95 -8.99 -13.97 -18.87
C LEU A 95 -9.59 -12.57 -18.97
N ARG A 96 -8.81 -11.52 -18.74
CA ARG A 96 -9.26 -10.14 -18.91
C ARG A 96 -9.69 -9.85 -20.34
N SER A 97 -8.96 -10.37 -21.33
CA SER A 97 -9.34 -10.25 -22.74
C SER A 97 -10.67 -10.94 -23.02
N ILE A 98 -10.85 -12.17 -22.52
CA ILE A 98 -12.09 -12.95 -22.69
C ILE A 98 -13.27 -12.23 -22.06
N ILE A 99 -13.15 -11.78 -20.81
CA ILE A 99 -14.19 -11.05 -20.08
C ILE A 99 -14.57 -9.77 -20.83
N LYS A 100 -13.57 -9.02 -21.33
CA LYS A 100 -13.81 -7.80 -22.11
C LYS A 100 -14.62 -8.07 -23.39
N HIS A 101 -14.31 -9.14 -24.12
CA HIS A 101 -15.04 -9.49 -25.34
C HIS A 101 -16.46 -9.98 -25.03
N LYS A 102 -16.64 -10.79 -23.98
CA LYS A 102 -17.97 -11.23 -23.53
C LYS A 102 -18.89 -10.05 -23.19
N ASN A 103 -18.37 -9.07 -22.46
CA ASN A 103 -19.15 -7.88 -22.08
C ASN A 103 -19.48 -6.97 -23.27
N ALA A 104 -18.64 -6.95 -24.32
CA ALA A 104 -18.90 -6.20 -25.55
C ALA A 104 -19.91 -6.90 -26.49
N SER A 105 -20.11 -8.21 -26.34
CA SER A 105 -21.06 -9.01 -27.14
C SER A 105 -22.41 -9.24 -26.44
N SER A 106 -22.58 -8.78 -25.19
CA SER A 106 -23.84 -8.81 -24.44
C SER A 106 -24.59 -7.47 -24.44
N VAL A 107 -24.22 -6.56 -25.34
CA VAL A 107 -24.92 -5.31 -25.69
C VAL A 107 -25.33 -5.42 -27.15
#